data_AF-A0A530AMS4-F1
#
_entry.id   AF-A0A530AMS4-F1
#
_cell.length_a   1.000
_cell.length_b   1.000
_cell.length_c   1.000
_cell.angle_alpha   90.00
_cell.angle_beta   90.00
_cell.angle_gamma   90.00
#
_symmetry.space_group_name_H-M   'P 1'
#
loop_
_entity.id
_entity.type
_entity.pdbx_description
1 polymer ?
#
loop_
_entity_poly.entity_id
_entity_poly.type
_entity_poly.pdbx_seq_one_letter_code
_entity_poly.pdbx_strand_id
1 'polypeptide(L)'
;MVWLLHLEPRRYQQRSRLMSSPTGGCASSSYGSSPTSPGEGDPAIWERIKDHPCFSEEAHHYFARMHVAVAPACNVQCNYCNRKYDCANESRPGVVSEKLTPDQA
;
A
#
# COMPACT_ATOMS: atom_id res chain seq x y z
N MET A 1 -39.27 6.37 -26.40
CA MET A 1 -37.80 6.25 -26.57
C MET A 1 -37.16 6.89 -25.32
N VAL A 2 -37.18 6.19 -24.19
CA VAL A 2 -36.09 5.28 -23.76
C VAL A 2 -34.86 6.15 -23.41
N TRP A 3 -34.69 6.68 -22.19
CA TRP A 3 -34.23 5.97 -20.97
C TRP A 3 -33.47 4.66 -21.26
N LEU A 4 -32.20 4.82 -21.62
CA LEU A 4 -31.15 3.80 -21.60
C LEU A 4 -29.92 4.53 -21.04
N LEU A 5 -29.72 4.64 -19.73
CA LEU A 5 -29.06 3.63 -18.90
C LEU A 5 -27.96 2.88 -19.68
N HIS A 6 -26.82 3.53 -19.92
CA HIS A 6 -25.54 2.83 -19.95
C HIS A 6 -24.87 2.98 -18.58
N LEU A 7 -25.48 2.32 -17.58
CA LEU A 7 -24.69 1.73 -16.51
C LEU A 7 -24.05 0.49 -17.12
N GLU A 8 -22.75 0.55 -17.38
CA GLU A 8 -21.96 -0.64 -17.60
C GLU A 8 -21.14 -0.99 -16.36
N PRO A 9 -20.95 -2.31 -16.12
CA PRO A 9 -21.04 -2.88 -14.80
C PRO A 9 -19.68 -3.24 -14.21
N ARG A 10 -19.65 -3.31 -12.88
CA ARG A 10 -18.74 -4.13 -12.06
C ARG A 10 -18.07 -5.26 -12.86
N ARG A 11 -16.81 -5.07 -13.26
CA ARG A 11 -15.87 -6.18 -13.50
C ARG A 11 -14.89 -6.26 -12.35
N TYR A 12 -15.41 -6.69 -11.21
CA TYR A 12 -14.64 -7.44 -10.23
C TYR A 12 -14.28 -8.77 -10.89
N GLN A 13 -13.19 -8.78 -11.66
CA GLN A 13 -12.63 -10.03 -12.16
C GLN A 13 -11.93 -10.73 -11.00
N GLN A 14 -12.69 -11.62 -10.38
CA GLN A 14 -12.18 -12.83 -9.72
C GLN A 14 -11.08 -13.45 -10.58
N ARG A 15 -9.83 -13.33 -10.14
CA ARG A 15 -8.74 -14.17 -10.64
C ARG A 15 -8.53 -15.32 -9.64
N SER A 16 -9.31 -16.37 -9.89
CA SER A 16 -8.95 -17.80 -9.81
C SER A 16 -7.89 -18.23 -8.80
N ARG A 17 -8.31 -19.11 -7.88
CA ARG A 17 -7.44 -20.06 -7.17
C ARG A 17 -6.53 -20.79 -8.16
N LEU A 18 -5.23 -20.72 -7.95
CA LEU A 18 -4.28 -21.79 -8.31
C LEU A 18 -3.25 -21.89 -7.18
N MET A 19 -3.45 -22.89 -6.32
CA MET A 19 -2.34 -23.49 -5.57
C MET A 19 -1.49 -24.27 -6.56
N SER A 20 -0.20 -23.97 -6.62
CA SER A 20 0.85 -24.92 -6.99
C SER A 20 2.16 -24.38 -6.46
N SER A 21 2.63 -24.99 -5.38
CA SER A 21 3.99 -24.82 -4.87
C SER A 21 4.94 -25.62 -5.76
N PRO A 22 5.97 -24.99 -6.36
CA PRO A 22 7.18 -25.71 -6.72
C PRO A 22 8.07 -25.75 -5.47
N THR A 23 8.47 -26.95 -5.07
CA THR A 23 9.61 -27.18 -4.20
C THR A 23 10.86 -26.55 -4.81
N GLY A 24 11.31 -25.44 -4.25
CA GLY A 24 12.53 -24.74 -4.65
C GLY A 24 12.91 -23.73 -3.57
N GLY A 25 14.13 -23.84 -3.03
CA GLY A 25 14.60 -23.10 -1.87
C GLY A 25 14.54 -21.57 -2.02
N CYS A 26 14.76 -20.87 -0.91
CA CYS A 26 14.88 -19.42 -0.87
C CYS A 26 16.13 -18.95 -1.63
N ALA A 27 16.01 -18.78 -2.94
CA ALA A 27 16.94 -17.96 -3.68
C ALA A 27 16.79 -16.52 -3.18
N SER A 28 17.85 -15.94 -2.63
CA SER A 28 17.94 -14.53 -2.25
C SER A 28 17.93 -13.66 -3.51
N SER A 29 16.79 -13.60 -4.18
CA SER A 29 16.60 -12.74 -5.35
C SER A 29 16.24 -11.36 -4.83
N SER A 30 17.23 -10.46 -4.88
CA SER A 30 17.07 -9.01 -4.81
C SER A 30 16.32 -8.48 -3.59
N TYR A 31 16.87 -8.67 -2.39
CA TYR A 31 16.49 -7.82 -1.26
C TYR A 31 17.24 -6.48 -1.39
N GLY A 32 16.60 -5.45 -1.96
CA GLY A 32 17.07 -4.06 -1.86
C GLY A 32 17.49 -3.35 -3.15
N SER A 33 17.23 -3.89 -4.34
CA SER A 33 17.42 -3.14 -5.59
C SER A 33 16.28 -2.15 -5.79
N SER A 34 16.29 -1.04 -5.06
CA SER A 34 15.59 0.15 -5.54
C SER A 34 16.25 0.55 -6.86
N PRO A 35 15.49 0.80 -7.94
CA PRO A 35 16.08 1.36 -9.15
C PRO A 35 16.62 2.74 -8.80
N THR A 36 17.94 2.83 -8.66
CA THR A 36 18.64 4.08 -8.32
C THR A 36 18.67 5.05 -9.51
N SER A 37 18.26 4.59 -10.70
CA SER A 37 18.25 5.39 -11.93
C SER A 37 17.23 4.88 -12.96
N PRO A 38 16.72 5.76 -13.84
CA PRO A 38 15.93 5.38 -15.00
C PRO A 38 16.79 4.56 -15.97
N GLY A 39 16.70 3.23 -15.89
CA GLY A 39 17.45 2.32 -16.77
C GLY A 39 17.70 0.92 -16.19
N GLU A 40 17.60 0.74 -14.88
CA GLU A 40 17.95 -0.53 -14.20
C GLU A 40 16.72 -1.32 -13.69
N GLY A 41 15.53 -1.06 -14.25
CA GLY A 41 14.29 -1.72 -13.82
C GLY A 41 13.20 -1.76 -14.88
N ASP A 42 12.13 -2.51 -14.60
CA ASP A 42 10.93 -2.55 -15.43
C ASP A 42 10.37 -1.12 -15.59
N PRO A 43 10.14 -0.63 -16.83
CA PRO A 43 9.62 0.71 -17.06
C PRO A 43 8.30 0.99 -16.31
N ALA A 44 7.46 -0.04 -16.09
CA ALA A 44 6.22 0.12 -15.33
C ALA A 44 6.43 0.43 -13.85
N ILE A 45 7.55 0.01 -13.27
CA ILE A 45 7.90 0.30 -11.85
C ILE A 45 8.41 1.73 -11.72
N TRP A 46 9.26 2.16 -12.67
CA TRP A 46 9.79 3.53 -12.69
C TRP A 46 8.69 4.59 -12.71
N GLU A 47 7.67 4.37 -13.54
CA GLU A 47 6.51 5.26 -13.65
C GLU A 47 5.74 5.41 -12.33
N ARG A 48 5.75 4.39 -11.46
CA ARG A 48 5.08 4.46 -10.14
C ARG A 48 5.95 5.14 -9.09
N ILE A 49 7.26 5.09 -9.23
CA ILE A 49 8.22 5.64 -8.26
C ILE A 49 8.38 7.14 -8.44
N LYS A 50 8.50 7.60 -9.69
CA LYS A 50 8.85 9.00 -10.02
C LYS A 50 7.92 10.03 -9.38
N ASP A 51 6.62 9.74 -9.31
CA ASP A 51 5.59 10.65 -8.79
C ASP A 51 5.18 10.32 -7.34
N HIS A 52 5.73 9.26 -6.74
CA HIS A 52 5.33 8.85 -5.40
C HIS A 52 6.14 9.60 -4.33
N PRO A 53 5.48 10.33 -3.41
CA PRO A 53 6.14 11.26 -2.49
C PRO A 53 7.03 10.62 -1.41
N CYS A 54 7.19 9.30 -1.43
CA CYS A 54 8.05 8.58 -0.49
C CYS A 54 9.24 7.90 -1.15
N PHE A 55 9.27 7.85 -2.48
CA PHE A 55 10.33 7.19 -3.23
C PHE A 55 11.11 8.18 -4.11
N SER A 56 10.57 9.37 -4.36
CA SER A 56 11.22 10.45 -5.10
C SER A 56 11.36 11.69 -4.22
N GLU A 57 12.58 12.21 -4.13
CA GLU A 57 12.90 13.45 -3.41
C GLU A 57 12.20 14.64 -4.07
N GLU A 58 12.15 14.72 -5.39
CA GLU A 58 11.45 15.83 -6.05
C GLU A 58 9.93 15.77 -5.82
N ALA A 59 9.35 14.56 -5.88
CA ALA A 59 7.91 14.36 -5.78
C ALA A 59 7.34 14.72 -4.40
N HIS A 60 8.11 14.61 -3.31
CA HIS A 60 7.60 14.89 -1.96
C HIS A 60 7.20 16.36 -1.76
N HIS A 61 7.70 17.26 -2.61
CA HIS A 61 7.34 18.68 -2.57
C HIS A 61 6.02 19.00 -3.29
N TYR A 62 5.57 18.14 -4.20
CA TYR A 62 4.43 18.41 -5.09
C TYR A 62 3.26 17.45 -4.89
N PHE A 63 3.54 16.23 -4.43
CA PHE A 63 2.54 15.19 -4.26
C PHE A 63 2.38 14.81 -2.79
N ALA A 64 1.16 14.40 -2.43
CA ALA A 64 0.81 14.01 -1.07
C ALA A 64 0.22 12.60 -1.05
N ARG A 65 0.38 11.93 0.09
CA ARG A 65 -0.31 10.67 0.40
C ARG A 65 -1.12 10.85 1.68
N MET A 66 -2.26 10.18 1.75
CA MET A 66 -3.08 10.11 2.96
C MET A 66 -3.14 8.66 3.44
N HIS A 67 -3.05 8.45 4.75
CA HIS A 67 -3.23 7.15 5.38
C HIS A 67 -4.64 7.06 5.96
N VAL A 68 -5.33 5.94 5.72
CA VAL A 68 -6.69 5.70 6.20
C VAL A 68 -6.67 4.57 7.23
N ALA A 69 -7.30 4.79 8.38
CA ALA A 69 -7.17 3.91 9.53
C ALA A 69 -8.17 2.74 9.53
N VAL A 70 -7.92 1.77 8.66
CA VAL A 70 -8.78 0.57 8.51
C VAL A 70 -8.22 -0.69 9.18
N ALA A 71 -6.94 -0.69 9.59
CA ALA A 71 -6.22 -1.85 10.11
C ALA A 71 -5.99 -1.75 11.63
N PRO A 72 -6.80 -2.44 12.48
CA PRO A 72 -6.78 -2.26 13.94
C PRO A 72 -5.82 -3.20 14.66
N ALA A 73 -5.28 -4.20 13.97
CA ALA A 73 -4.53 -5.29 14.57
C ALA A 73 -3.21 -5.49 13.84
N CYS A 74 -2.17 -5.75 14.63
CA CYS A 74 -0.86 -6.18 14.17
C CYS A 74 -0.59 -7.59 14.68
N ASN A 75 0.04 -8.41 13.84
CA ASN A 75 0.48 -9.77 14.21
C ASN A 75 1.81 -9.80 14.99
N VAL A 76 2.50 -8.66 15.10
CA VAL A 76 3.78 -8.52 15.83
C VAL A 76 3.70 -7.41 16.87
N GLN A 77 4.37 -7.61 18.00
CA GLN A 77 4.54 -6.62 19.05
C GLN A 77 5.97 -6.07 19.00
N CYS A 78 6.13 -4.82 18.57
CA CYS A 78 7.44 -4.15 18.65
C CYS A 78 7.75 -3.71 20.08
N ASN A 79 9.03 -3.68 20.45
CA ASN A 79 9.48 -3.22 21.78
C ASN A 79 9.11 -1.77 22.10
N TYR A 80 8.91 -0.94 21.07
CA TYR A 80 8.60 0.49 21.19
C TYR A 80 7.13 0.84 20.92
N CYS A 81 6.24 -0.15 20.73
CA CYS A 81 4.85 0.11 20.37
C CYS A 81 3.90 -0.35 21.48
N ASN A 82 3.31 0.56 22.26
CA ASN A 82 2.17 0.19 23.10
C ASN A 82 0.87 0.40 22.32
N ARG A 83 0.09 -0.67 22.09
CA ARG A 83 -1.15 -0.62 21.31
C ARG A 83 -2.39 -0.23 22.11
N LYS A 84 -2.27 -0.15 23.43
CA LYS A 84 -3.40 0.20 24.32
C LYS A 84 -3.66 1.69 24.38
N TYR A 85 -2.68 2.50 24.01
CA TYR A 85 -2.73 3.94 24.18
C TYR A 85 -2.28 4.61 22.89
N ASP A 86 -3.14 5.50 22.39
CA ASP A 86 -2.71 6.61 21.56
C ASP A 86 -1.97 7.54 22.52
N CYS A 87 -0.67 7.31 22.71
CA CYS A 87 0.06 8.04 23.74
C CYS A 87 0.02 9.54 23.38
N ALA A 88 -0.77 10.32 24.13
CA ALA A 88 -1.00 11.75 23.88
C ALA A 88 0.29 12.60 23.96
N ASN A 89 1.39 12.03 24.48
CA ASN A 89 2.67 12.69 24.64
C ASN A 89 3.79 12.12 23.75
N GLU A 90 3.47 11.15 22.87
CA GLU A 90 4.40 10.69 21.83
C GLU A 90 3.79 11.05 20.48
N SER A 91 4.40 12.00 19.77
CA SER A 91 4.04 12.31 18.37
C SER A 91 4.44 11.15 17.46
N ARG A 92 3.71 10.04 17.55
CA ARG A 92 3.84 8.89 16.67
C ARG A 92 2.97 9.16 15.43
N PRO A 93 3.57 9.43 14.26
CA PRO A 93 2.79 9.60 13.04
C PRO A 93 2.04 8.31 12.71
N GLY A 94 0.73 8.41 12.48
CA GLY A 94 -0.11 7.29 12.02
C GLY A 94 -0.87 6.52 13.10
N VAL A 95 -0.90 6.99 14.35
CA VAL A 95 -1.85 6.48 15.36
C VAL A 95 -3.16 7.26 15.27
N VAL A 96 -4.29 6.57 15.34
CA VAL A 96 -5.62 7.18 15.28
C VAL A 96 -6.45 6.71 16.47
N SER A 97 -7.36 7.56 16.94
CA SER A 97 -8.27 7.21 18.04
C SER A 97 -9.54 6.47 17.60
N GLU A 98 -9.92 6.59 16.34
CA GLU A 98 -11.09 5.89 15.80
C GLU A 98 -10.74 5.10 14.54
N LYS A 99 -11.19 3.85 14.51
CA LYS A 99 -11.01 2.94 13.38
C LYS A 99 -12.16 3.12 12.39
N LEU A 100 -11.84 3.35 11.12
CA LEU A 100 -12.81 3.35 10.03
C LEU A 100 -13.12 1.91 9.60
N THR A 101 -14.38 1.67 9.23
CA THR A 101 -14.74 0.48 8.45
C THR A 101 -14.31 0.68 6.99
N PRO A 102 -14.07 -0.42 6.22
CA PRO A 102 -13.68 -0.30 4.81
C PRO A 102 -14.67 0.51 3.96
N ASP A 103 -15.95 0.52 4.31
CA ASP A 103 -16.98 1.28 3.59
C ASP A 103 -17.00 2.78 3.96
N GLN A 104 -16.38 3.16 5.08
CA GLN A 104 -16.25 4.56 5.53
C GLN A 104 -14.97 5.23 5.02
N ALA A 105 -14.10 4.48 4.34
CA ALA A 105 -12.77 4.91 3.88
C ALA A 105 -12.80 5.49 2.45
#